data_AF-G9Y4V5-F1
#
_entry.id   AF-G9Y4V5-F1
#
_cell.length_a   1.000
_cell.length_b   1.000
_cell.length_c   1.000
_cell.angle_alpha   90.00
_cell.angle_beta   90.00
_cell.angle_gamma   90.00
#
_symmetry.space_group_name_H-M   'P 1'
#
loop_
_entity.id
_entity.type
_entity.pdbx_description
1 polymer ?
#
loop_
_entity_poly.entity_id
_entity_poly.type
_entity_poly.pdbx_seq_one_letter_code
_entity_poly.pdbx_strand_id
1 'polypeptide(L)'
;MKINRSVLFFVFLNLFVHFSYAQDWHSEKLNYQKSHSQMLTSSQPSGSSVASLLNANFKDTEKGCDNNKLPAFLCSGVMLRGTEYSSSYHAWDPSPSSQSSGGVSFSYLRADSQYNKLAYGYVNGFIFYPYFSAPDGKNTNIDVMCSYPIDAATANRTNKGCGASNAYPSQSGACQAQGITTATQWYSHYQQGSGNHNYQCGFTTADDSQYDTADSFYQSILSMAKISQESFNEQNELRLATWAQGMQDTLPLEAFFYLKGNSYALTSARNDQRDFSASTSKKLWVPVIELTLPQSSGQKATFTYRVSDQAILNK
;
A
#
# COMPACT_ATOMS: atom_id res chain seq x y z
N MET A 1 -58.28 44.30 22.03
CA MET A 1 -58.28 42.89 21.58
C MET A 1 -56.83 42.52 21.27
N LYS A 2 -56.21 41.67 22.11
CA LYS A 2 -54.78 41.31 22.05
C LYS A 2 -54.51 40.41 20.84
N ILE A 3 -53.46 40.67 20.06
CA ILE A 3 -52.74 39.63 19.30
C ILE A 3 -51.24 39.91 19.41
N ASN A 4 -50.54 38.95 20.00
CA ASN A 4 -49.12 38.89 20.30
C ASN A 4 -48.37 38.43 19.04
N ARG A 5 -47.35 39.17 18.57
CA ARG A 5 -46.50 38.73 17.45
C ARG A 5 -45.28 37.99 18.00
N SER A 6 -45.34 36.67 17.99
CA SER A 6 -44.18 35.80 18.22
C SER A 6 -43.21 35.90 17.05
N VAL A 7 -41.95 36.20 17.34
CA VAL A 7 -40.81 36.13 16.41
C VAL A 7 -40.40 34.65 16.30
N LEU A 8 -40.52 34.08 15.10
CA LEU A 8 -40.03 32.74 14.80
C LEU A 8 -38.58 32.87 14.30
N PHE A 9 -37.62 32.52 15.15
CA PHE A 9 -36.20 32.39 14.77
C PHE A 9 -36.01 31.04 14.08
N PHE A 10 -35.87 31.03 12.75
CA PHE A 10 -35.42 29.84 12.03
C PHE A 10 -33.90 29.72 12.16
N VAL A 11 -33.44 28.84 13.05
CA VAL A 11 -32.05 28.38 13.05
C VAL A 11 -31.91 27.33 11.94
N PHE A 12 -31.33 27.74 10.81
CA PHE A 12 -30.87 26.80 9.79
C PHE A 12 -29.62 26.09 10.31
N LEU A 13 -29.81 24.90 10.86
CA LEU A 13 -28.72 23.97 11.16
C LEU A 13 -28.22 23.40 9.81
N ASN A 14 -27.19 24.02 9.23
CA ASN A 14 -26.47 23.47 8.09
C ASN A 14 -25.72 22.21 8.55
N LEU A 15 -26.36 21.03 8.44
CA LEU A 15 -25.63 19.77 8.39
C LEU A 15 -24.92 19.68 7.04
N PHE A 16 -23.70 20.21 6.98
CA PHE A 16 -22.75 19.80 5.95
C PHE A 16 -22.31 18.37 6.28
N VAL A 17 -22.98 17.39 5.67
CA VAL A 17 -22.43 16.04 5.57
C VAL A 17 -21.19 16.16 4.68
N HIS A 18 -20.00 16.23 5.29
CA HIS A 18 -18.75 16.05 4.57
C HIS A 18 -18.68 14.58 4.15
N PHE A 19 -19.19 14.29 2.96
CA PHE A 19 -18.72 13.13 2.22
C PHE A 19 -17.27 13.47 1.86
N SER A 20 -16.31 12.93 2.63
CA SER A 20 -14.92 12.86 2.17
C SER A 20 -14.93 11.98 0.93
N TYR A 21 -15.03 12.59 -0.25
CA TYR A 21 -14.76 11.90 -1.50
C TYR A 21 -13.26 11.62 -1.50
N ALA A 22 -12.88 10.35 -1.65
CA ALA A 22 -11.52 9.99 -2.01
C ALA A 22 -11.08 10.81 -3.23
N GLN A 23 -9.82 11.24 -3.28
CA GLN A 23 -9.36 12.12 -4.35
C GLN A 23 -9.42 11.34 -5.67
N ASP A 24 -10.27 11.80 -6.59
CA ASP A 24 -10.41 11.20 -7.92
C ASP A 24 -9.30 11.71 -8.84
N TRP A 25 -8.19 10.98 -8.87
CA TRP A 25 -7.03 11.26 -9.73
C TRP A 25 -7.21 10.81 -11.18
N HIS A 26 -8.45 10.79 -11.69
CA HIS A 26 -8.75 10.27 -13.02
C HIS A 26 -7.99 11.02 -14.13
N SER A 27 -7.91 12.35 -14.05
CA SER A 27 -7.24 13.17 -15.07
C SER A 27 -5.73 12.93 -15.07
N GLU A 28 -5.12 12.85 -13.89
CA GLU A 28 -3.70 12.57 -13.68
C GLU A 28 -3.35 11.16 -14.11
N LYS A 29 -4.23 10.18 -13.82
CA LYS A 29 -4.13 8.81 -14.33
C LYS A 29 -4.08 8.79 -15.85
N LEU A 30 -5.04 9.44 -16.51
CA LEU A 30 -5.08 9.49 -17.98
C LEU A 30 -3.82 10.15 -18.57
N ASN A 31 -3.30 11.20 -17.93
CA ASN A 31 -2.08 11.86 -18.37
C ASN A 31 -0.83 10.98 -18.17
N TYR A 32 -0.72 10.32 -17.02
CA TYR A 32 0.35 9.36 -16.74
C TYR A 32 0.36 8.21 -17.74
N GLN A 33 -0.81 7.64 -18.02
CA GLN A 33 -0.96 6.54 -18.97
C GLN A 33 -0.60 6.94 -20.40
N LYS A 34 -0.88 8.19 -20.81
CA LYS A 34 -0.45 8.72 -22.12
C LYS A 34 1.07 8.81 -22.25
N SER A 35 1.76 9.23 -21.19
CA SER A 35 3.23 9.34 -21.19
C SER A 35 3.94 8.00 -20.92
N HIS A 36 3.23 7.01 -20.39
CA HIS A 36 3.75 5.68 -20.05
C HIS A 36 2.94 4.61 -20.79
N SER A 37 2.96 4.64 -22.12
CA SER A 37 2.12 3.75 -22.95
C SER A 37 2.37 2.26 -22.75
N GLN A 38 3.51 1.85 -22.17
CA GLN A 38 3.73 0.47 -21.72
C GLN A 38 2.79 0.02 -20.58
N MET A 39 2.14 0.96 -19.90
CA MET A 39 1.16 0.75 -18.82
C MET A 39 -0.29 0.73 -19.33
N LEU A 40 -0.53 1.16 -20.58
CA LEU A 40 -1.86 1.12 -21.20
C LEU A 40 -2.19 -0.32 -21.59
N THR A 41 -3.03 -0.98 -20.80
CA THR A 41 -3.52 -2.31 -21.16
C THR A 41 -5.05 -2.30 -21.18
N SER A 42 -5.64 -2.43 -22.37
CA SER A 42 -7.08 -2.66 -22.56
C SER A 42 -7.49 -4.10 -22.23
N SER A 43 -6.51 -4.96 -21.93
CA SER A 43 -6.62 -6.37 -21.59
C SER A 43 -5.61 -6.72 -20.49
N GLN A 44 -5.81 -7.80 -19.74
CA GLN A 44 -4.84 -8.24 -18.72
C GLN A 44 -3.43 -8.41 -19.32
N PRO A 45 -2.36 -7.82 -18.73
CA PRO A 45 -1.00 -7.93 -19.25
C PRO A 45 -0.49 -9.38 -19.22
N SER A 46 0.43 -9.71 -20.13
CA SER A 46 1.15 -11.00 -20.05
C SER A 46 1.99 -11.06 -18.77
N GLY A 47 2.28 -12.26 -18.24
CA GLY A 47 3.09 -12.39 -17.03
C GLY A 47 4.51 -11.82 -17.18
N SER A 48 5.11 -11.93 -18.37
CA SER A 48 6.40 -11.29 -18.67
C SER A 48 6.29 -9.76 -18.67
N SER A 49 5.18 -9.20 -19.17
CA SER A 49 4.91 -7.76 -19.09
C SER A 49 4.79 -7.32 -17.64
N VAL A 50 4.02 -8.03 -16.80
CA VAL A 50 3.92 -7.73 -15.37
C VAL A 50 5.30 -7.75 -14.69
N ALA A 51 6.12 -8.78 -14.92
CA ALA A 51 7.48 -8.80 -14.39
C ALA A 51 8.33 -7.60 -14.85
N SER A 52 8.24 -7.19 -16.13
CA SER A 52 8.94 -6.01 -16.64
C SER A 52 8.46 -4.73 -15.96
N LEU A 53 7.15 -4.56 -15.77
CA LEU A 53 6.56 -3.41 -15.09
C LEU A 53 7.01 -3.34 -13.62
N LEU A 54 6.95 -4.45 -12.89
CA LEU A 54 7.42 -4.52 -11.50
C LEU A 54 8.90 -4.13 -11.36
N ASN A 55 9.77 -4.60 -12.28
CA ASN A 55 11.18 -4.20 -12.26
C ASN A 55 11.38 -2.72 -12.64
N ALA A 56 10.55 -2.16 -13.52
CA ALA A 56 10.60 -0.74 -13.88
C ALA A 56 10.14 0.13 -12.69
N ASN A 57 8.99 -0.18 -12.11
CA ASN A 57 8.44 0.53 -10.95
C ASN A 57 9.38 0.47 -9.75
N PHE A 58 10.01 -0.68 -9.50
CA PHE A 58 11.02 -0.81 -8.44
C PHE A 58 12.24 0.10 -8.66
N LYS A 59 12.69 0.27 -9.91
CA LYS A 59 13.87 1.08 -10.25
C LYS A 59 13.59 2.59 -10.28
N ASP A 60 12.35 2.98 -10.48
CA ASP A 60 11.93 4.37 -10.49
C ASP A 60 11.98 4.93 -9.07
N THR A 61 12.90 5.87 -8.82
CA THR A 61 13.11 6.53 -7.52
C THR A 61 12.67 7.99 -7.53
N GLU A 62 11.82 8.41 -8.48
CA GLU A 62 11.28 9.77 -8.49
C GLU A 62 10.56 10.09 -7.17
N LYS A 63 10.53 11.36 -6.78
CA LYS A 63 9.93 11.80 -5.51
C LYS A 63 8.42 11.48 -5.49
N GLY A 64 7.74 11.68 -6.61
CA GLY A 64 6.31 11.49 -6.72
C GLY A 64 5.83 11.47 -8.18
N CYS A 65 4.54 11.22 -8.34
CA CYS A 65 3.86 11.23 -9.63
C CYS A 65 3.41 12.65 -10.00
N ASP A 66 3.00 12.84 -11.27
CA ASP A 66 2.57 14.14 -11.83
C ASP A 66 3.51 15.31 -11.42
N ASN A 67 4.76 15.23 -11.86
CA ASN A 67 5.79 16.23 -11.54
C ASN A 67 5.97 16.42 -10.01
N ASN A 68 6.00 15.32 -9.26
CA ASN A 68 6.18 15.26 -7.80
C ASN A 68 5.05 15.88 -6.96
N LYS A 69 3.86 16.12 -7.55
CA LYS A 69 2.70 16.64 -6.82
C LYS A 69 1.91 15.56 -6.10
N LEU A 70 2.07 14.31 -6.53
CA LEU A 70 1.31 13.17 -6.00
C LEU A 70 2.25 12.10 -5.43
N PRO A 71 1.83 11.34 -4.40
CA PRO A 71 2.67 10.31 -3.80
C PRO A 71 3.16 9.27 -4.81
N ALA A 72 4.44 8.87 -4.72
CA ALA A 72 5.05 7.93 -5.66
C ALA A 72 4.34 6.57 -5.74
N PHE A 73 3.71 6.09 -4.66
CA PHE A 73 2.97 4.82 -4.67
C PHE A 73 1.80 4.77 -5.68
N LEU A 74 1.38 5.92 -6.22
CA LEU A 74 0.34 5.97 -7.25
C LEU A 74 0.86 5.56 -8.64
N CYS A 75 2.18 5.61 -8.88
CA CYS A 75 2.77 5.35 -10.20
C CYS A 75 3.99 4.43 -10.21
N SER A 76 4.72 4.31 -9.09
CA SER A 76 5.96 3.56 -9.01
C SER A 76 6.11 2.80 -7.69
N GLY A 77 7.24 2.11 -7.53
CA GLY A 77 7.48 1.12 -6.50
C GLY A 77 6.57 -0.10 -6.59
N VAL A 78 6.77 -1.04 -5.66
CA VAL A 78 6.00 -2.29 -5.59
C VAL A 78 5.31 -2.37 -4.24
N MET A 79 3.99 -2.24 -4.25
CA MET A 79 3.15 -2.34 -3.07
C MET A 79 2.71 -3.80 -2.89
N LEU A 80 3.24 -4.45 -1.87
CA LEU A 80 3.07 -5.89 -1.66
C LEU A 80 2.60 -6.20 -0.25
N ARG A 81 1.86 -7.31 -0.10
CA ARG A 81 1.44 -7.85 1.19
C ARG A 81 1.83 -9.33 1.25
N GLY A 82 2.59 -9.68 2.29
CA GLY A 82 2.82 -11.09 2.64
C GLY A 82 1.56 -11.73 3.23
N THR A 83 1.28 -12.96 2.82
CA THR A 83 0.13 -13.75 3.27
C THR A 83 0.49 -15.22 3.33
N GLU A 84 -0.50 -16.06 3.69
CA GLU A 84 -0.43 -17.51 3.56
C GLU A 84 -1.65 -17.99 2.79
N TYR A 85 -1.48 -19.07 2.03
CA TYR A 85 -2.61 -19.75 1.39
C TYR A 85 -3.46 -20.47 2.45
N SER A 86 -4.78 -20.45 2.26
CA SER A 86 -5.72 -21.25 3.03
C SER A 86 -6.87 -21.72 2.16
N SER A 87 -7.44 -22.88 2.47
CA SER A 87 -8.70 -23.34 1.87
C SER A 87 -9.94 -22.79 2.59
N SER A 88 -9.76 -22.10 3.72
CA SER A 88 -10.86 -21.62 4.57
C SER A 88 -11.18 -20.13 4.36
N TYR A 89 -10.28 -19.39 3.71
CA TYR A 89 -10.42 -17.97 3.41
C TYR A 89 -9.54 -17.62 2.21
N HIS A 90 -9.83 -16.51 1.54
CA HIS A 90 -9.04 -16.04 0.42
C HIS A 90 -7.88 -15.15 0.88
N ALA A 91 -6.69 -15.36 0.32
CA ALA A 91 -5.48 -14.64 0.74
C ALA A 91 -5.56 -13.11 0.54
N TRP A 92 -6.37 -12.64 -0.40
CA TRP A 92 -6.58 -11.21 -0.71
C TRP A 92 -7.75 -10.58 0.06
N ASP A 93 -8.48 -11.35 0.87
CA ASP A 93 -9.57 -10.81 1.67
C ASP A 93 -9.05 -10.27 3.01
N PRO A 94 -9.52 -9.10 3.50
CA PRO A 94 -9.02 -8.54 4.75
C PRO A 94 -9.30 -9.46 5.95
N SER A 95 -8.28 -9.67 6.79
CA SER A 95 -8.43 -10.45 8.02
C SER A 95 -9.50 -9.85 8.95
N PRO A 96 -10.06 -10.60 9.91
CA PRO A 96 -10.97 -10.05 10.92
C PRO A 96 -10.39 -8.84 11.67
N SER A 97 -9.09 -8.84 11.96
CA SER A 97 -8.39 -7.70 12.56
C SER A 97 -8.32 -6.49 11.63
N SER A 98 -8.17 -6.69 10.32
CA SER A 98 -8.17 -5.61 9.33
C SER A 98 -9.59 -5.05 9.13
N GLN A 99 -10.61 -5.90 9.15
CA GLN A 99 -12.01 -5.49 9.14
C GLN A 99 -12.37 -4.66 10.37
N SER A 100 -11.94 -5.10 11.56
CA SER A 100 -12.20 -4.40 12.82
C SER A 100 -11.44 -3.07 12.92
N SER A 101 -10.15 -3.04 12.56
CA SER A 101 -9.35 -1.82 12.63
C SER A 101 -9.68 -0.83 11.51
N GLY A 102 -10.19 -1.29 10.37
CA GLY A 102 -10.43 -0.46 9.19
C GLY A 102 -9.19 -0.19 8.34
N GLY A 103 -8.08 -0.91 8.55
CA GLY A 103 -7.00 -0.91 7.57
C GLY A 103 -6.27 -2.25 7.41
N VAL A 104 -5.52 -2.36 6.32
CA VAL A 104 -4.70 -3.52 5.93
C VAL A 104 -3.24 -3.08 5.76
N SER A 105 -2.31 -3.83 6.33
CA SER A 105 -0.88 -3.50 6.23
C SER A 105 -0.26 -4.01 4.93
N PHE A 106 0.53 -3.17 4.28
CA PHE A 106 1.35 -3.52 3.12
C PHE A 106 2.78 -3.08 3.39
N SER A 107 3.70 -3.55 2.56
CA SER A 107 5.04 -2.99 2.46
C SER A 107 5.25 -2.41 1.06
N TYR A 108 6.24 -1.53 0.94
CA TYR A 108 6.56 -0.81 -0.29
C TYR A 108 8.02 -0.99 -0.66
N LEU A 109 8.28 -1.59 -1.81
CA LEU A 109 9.63 -1.92 -2.25
C LEU A 109 10.05 -1.01 -3.42
N ARG A 110 11.19 -0.32 -3.26
CA ARG A 110 11.82 0.54 -4.26
C ARG A 110 13.35 0.45 -4.14
N ALA A 111 14.07 0.80 -5.19
CA ALA A 111 15.52 0.62 -5.26
C ALA A 111 16.30 1.39 -4.18
N ASP A 112 15.72 2.45 -3.63
CA ASP A 112 16.25 3.31 -2.55
C ASP A 112 15.57 3.06 -1.19
N SER A 113 14.61 2.13 -1.10
CA SER A 113 13.81 1.84 0.10
C SER A 113 13.61 0.33 0.34
N GLN A 114 14.59 -0.48 -0.04
CA GLN A 114 14.51 -1.94 -0.04
C GLN A 114 14.92 -2.58 1.31
N TYR A 115 14.38 -3.78 1.54
CA TYR A 115 14.59 -4.62 2.73
C TYR A 115 14.75 -6.09 2.32
N ASN A 116 15.28 -6.94 3.22
CA ASN A 116 15.66 -8.33 2.92
C ASN A 116 14.66 -9.39 3.40
N LYS A 117 13.56 -9.01 4.07
CA LYS A 117 12.55 -9.93 4.60
C LYS A 117 11.13 -9.36 4.49
N LEU A 118 10.13 -10.22 4.64
CA LEU A 118 8.73 -9.84 4.77
C LEU A 118 8.30 -9.91 6.24
N ALA A 119 7.21 -9.20 6.57
CA ALA A 119 6.59 -9.26 7.88
C ALA A 119 6.25 -10.70 8.28
N TYR A 120 6.35 -11.01 9.58
CA TYR A 120 6.01 -12.30 10.19
C TYR A 120 6.70 -13.54 9.56
N GLY A 121 7.76 -13.34 8.77
CA GLY A 121 8.42 -14.45 8.07
C GLY A 121 7.61 -15.01 6.90
N TYR A 122 6.63 -14.25 6.38
CA TYR A 122 5.91 -14.64 5.17
C TYR A 122 6.87 -14.87 4.00
N VAL A 123 6.48 -15.78 3.12
CA VAL A 123 7.29 -16.18 1.96
C VAL A 123 6.54 -16.09 0.63
N ASN A 124 5.25 -15.80 0.66
CA ASN A 124 4.41 -15.54 -0.50
C ASN A 124 3.39 -14.43 -0.18
N GLY A 125 2.65 -14.01 -1.19
CA GLY A 125 1.59 -13.04 -1.02
C GLY A 125 1.14 -12.48 -2.36
N PHE A 126 0.68 -11.23 -2.33
CA PHE A 126 0.20 -10.55 -3.53
C PHE A 126 0.69 -9.11 -3.64
N ILE A 127 0.62 -8.58 -4.85
CA ILE A 127 1.03 -7.24 -5.24
C ILE A 127 -0.19 -6.51 -5.80
N PHE A 128 -0.38 -5.25 -5.39
CA PHE A 128 -1.36 -4.37 -6.02
C PHE A 128 -0.72 -3.53 -7.12
N TYR A 129 -1.49 -3.31 -8.20
CA TYR A 129 -1.16 -2.31 -9.19
C TYR A 129 -1.05 -0.93 -8.51
N PRO A 130 -0.04 -0.12 -8.86
CA PRO A 130 -0.11 1.32 -8.67
C PRO A 130 -1.41 1.89 -9.28
N TYR A 131 -2.00 2.89 -8.63
CA TYR A 131 -3.30 3.46 -9.04
C TYR A 131 -3.30 3.87 -10.54
N PHE A 132 -2.22 4.49 -11.03
CA PHE A 132 -2.12 4.97 -12.42
C PHE A 132 -1.88 3.87 -13.46
N SER A 133 -1.37 2.70 -13.07
CA SER A 133 -1.18 1.57 -13.97
C SER A 133 -2.26 0.49 -13.86
N ALA A 134 -3.15 0.58 -12.87
CA ALA A 134 -4.24 -0.36 -12.71
C ALA A 134 -5.19 -0.35 -13.93
N PRO A 135 -5.52 -1.53 -14.51
CA PRO A 135 -6.47 -1.64 -15.62
C PRO A 135 -7.86 -1.12 -15.27
N ASP A 136 -8.66 -0.80 -16.30
CA ASP A 136 -10.03 -0.36 -16.12
C ASP A 136 -10.90 -1.42 -15.41
N GLY A 137 -11.87 -0.96 -14.62
CA GLY A 137 -12.75 -1.82 -13.84
C GLY A 137 -12.13 -2.35 -12.54
N LYS A 138 -10.86 -2.02 -12.24
CA LYS A 138 -10.27 -2.28 -10.94
C LYS A 138 -10.68 -1.21 -9.92
N ASN A 139 -11.01 -1.64 -8.70
CA ASN A 139 -11.24 -0.76 -7.57
C ASN A 139 -9.90 -0.23 -7.06
N THR A 140 -9.50 0.91 -7.59
CA THR A 140 -8.30 1.64 -7.15
C THR A 140 -8.60 2.61 -6.00
N ASN A 141 -9.85 2.68 -5.53
CA ASN A 141 -10.25 3.50 -4.40
C ASN A 141 -9.93 2.80 -3.06
N ILE A 142 -8.66 2.46 -2.87
CA ILE A 142 -8.12 1.88 -1.64
C ILE A 142 -7.03 2.85 -1.16
N ASP A 143 -7.42 3.75 -0.26
CA ASP A 143 -6.55 4.82 0.22
C ASP A 143 -5.31 4.26 0.94
N VAL A 144 -4.12 4.80 0.63
CA VAL A 144 -2.91 4.59 1.42
C VAL A 144 -2.89 5.68 2.49
N MET A 145 -3.43 5.38 3.67
CA MET A 145 -3.73 6.39 4.70
C MET A 145 -2.48 6.91 5.41
N CYS A 146 -1.46 6.06 5.59
CA CYS A 146 -0.18 6.45 6.17
C CYS A 146 0.97 5.51 5.81
N SER A 147 2.19 6.01 5.98
CA SER A 147 3.44 5.31 5.72
C SER A 147 4.40 5.42 6.92
N TYR A 148 4.96 4.29 7.32
CA TYR A 148 5.98 4.16 8.36
C TYR A 148 7.30 3.70 7.72
N PRO A 149 8.44 4.32 8.08
CA PRO A 149 9.76 3.92 7.54
C PRO A 149 10.19 2.50 7.91
N ILE A 150 9.66 1.94 8.99
CA ILE A 150 9.93 0.59 9.49
C ILE A 150 8.65 0.05 10.14
N ASP A 151 8.56 -1.27 10.37
CA ASP A 151 7.46 -1.92 11.10
C ASP A 151 6.99 -1.06 12.28
N ALA A 152 5.69 -0.82 12.35
CA ALA A 152 5.13 0.12 13.31
C ALA A 152 4.16 -0.54 14.29
N ALA A 153 4.08 -1.88 14.31
CA ALA A 153 3.13 -2.63 15.13
C ALA A 153 1.71 -2.06 15.03
N THR A 154 1.24 -1.77 13.80
CA THR A 154 0.01 -0.99 13.56
C THR A 154 -1.26 -1.59 14.15
N ALA A 155 -1.26 -2.87 14.49
CA ALA A 155 -2.34 -3.52 15.24
C ALA A 155 -2.57 -2.89 16.64
N ASN A 156 -1.55 -2.23 17.21
CA ASN A 156 -1.61 -1.59 18.52
C ASN A 156 -1.82 -0.07 18.45
N ARG A 157 -2.24 0.44 17.29
CA ARG A 157 -2.42 1.88 17.02
C ARG A 157 -3.88 2.22 16.76
N THR A 158 -4.27 3.42 17.20
CA THR A 158 -5.58 4.01 16.92
C THR A 158 -5.71 4.45 15.46
N ASN A 159 -6.88 5.00 15.08
CA ASN A 159 -7.14 5.55 13.74
C ASN A 159 -6.72 4.64 12.58
N LYS A 160 -7.29 3.43 12.54
CA LYS A 160 -7.01 2.42 11.50
C LYS A 160 -5.53 2.05 11.36
N GLY A 161 -4.75 2.20 12.44
CA GLY A 161 -3.32 1.92 12.46
C GLY A 161 -2.44 3.14 12.14
N CYS A 162 -3.01 4.29 11.77
CA CYS A 162 -2.30 5.54 11.47
C CYS A 162 -2.23 6.52 12.65
N GLY A 163 -2.91 6.20 13.74
CA GLY A 163 -2.94 7.00 14.97
C GLY A 163 -1.83 6.64 15.94
N ALA A 164 -1.97 7.14 17.17
CA ALA A 164 -1.02 6.86 18.23
C ALA A 164 -1.10 5.40 18.66
N SER A 165 0.06 4.81 18.96
CA SER A 165 0.21 3.55 19.67
C SER A 165 -0.32 3.66 21.10
N ASN A 166 -0.95 2.60 21.57
CA ASN A 166 -1.45 2.50 22.94
C ASN A 166 -0.32 2.65 23.99
N ALA A 167 0.92 2.29 23.65
CA ALA A 167 2.07 2.40 24.55
C ALA A 167 2.65 3.82 24.62
N TYR A 168 2.46 4.63 23.57
CA TYR A 168 3.04 5.97 23.45
C TYR A 168 2.01 6.98 22.89
N PRO A 169 0.90 7.23 23.60
CA PRO A 169 -0.23 7.99 23.08
C PRO A 169 0.11 9.44 22.71
N SER A 170 1.15 10.02 23.30
CA SER A 170 1.57 11.41 23.08
C SER A 170 2.79 11.58 22.15
N GLN A 171 3.60 10.52 21.97
CA GLN A 171 4.85 10.58 21.20
C GLN A 171 4.74 9.89 19.84
N SER A 172 3.77 8.99 19.69
CA SER A 172 3.49 8.35 18.40
C SER A 172 2.32 9.05 17.70
N GLY A 173 1.76 8.46 16.65
CA GLY A 173 0.68 9.06 15.87
C GLY A 173 1.17 9.68 14.57
N ALA A 174 0.41 10.61 14.01
CA ALA A 174 0.78 11.28 12.76
C ALA A 174 1.99 12.21 12.99
N CYS A 175 3.01 12.11 12.14
CA CYS A 175 4.23 12.93 12.25
C CYS A 175 3.92 14.42 12.07
N GLN A 176 3.11 14.75 11.07
CA GLN A 176 2.79 16.12 10.69
C GLN A 176 2.03 16.86 11.80
N ALA A 177 1.17 16.16 12.54
CA ALA A 177 0.47 16.70 13.69
C ALA A 177 1.40 17.05 14.87
N GLN A 178 2.62 16.50 14.87
CA GLN A 178 3.67 16.76 15.86
C GLN A 178 4.74 17.73 15.34
N GLY A 179 4.54 18.32 14.16
CA GLY A 179 5.55 19.18 13.52
C GLY A 179 6.75 18.41 12.94
N ILE A 180 6.69 17.08 12.88
CA ILE A 180 7.69 16.23 12.26
C ILE A 180 7.31 16.09 10.78
N THR A 181 8.05 16.77 9.91
CA THR A 181 7.76 16.84 8.48
C THR A 181 8.93 16.41 7.61
N THR A 182 10.08 16.08 8.20
CA THR A 182 11.28 15.69 7.47
C THR A 182 11.90 14.41 8.02
N ALA A 183 12.64 13.69 7.19
CA ALA A 183 13.36 12.49 7.60
C ALA A 183 14.37 12.74 8.73
N THR A 184 15.01 13.91 8.76
CA THR A 184 15.93 14.27 9.85
C THR A 184 15.17 14.44 11.16
N GLN A 185 14.02 15.12 11.15
CA GLN A 185 13.18 15.26 12.35
C GLN A 185 12.63 13.90 12.81
N TRP A 186 12.17 13.07 11.88
CA TRP A 186 11.70 11.73 12.20
C TRP A 186 12.81 10.88 12.83
N TYR A 187 14.03 10.92 12.28
CA TYR A 187 15.16 10.20 12.84
C TYR A 187 15.49 10.68 14.27
N SER A 188 15.56 11.99 14.48
CA SER A 188 15.77 12.55 15.83
C SER A 188 14.69 12.10 16.82
N HIS A 189 13.43 12.07 16.39
CA HIS A 189 12.32 11.56 17.19
C HIS A 189 12.45 10.06 17.48
N TYR A 190 12.76 9.26 16.47
CA TYR A 190 12.93 7.81 16.60
C TYR A 190 14.05 7.42 17.57
N GLN A 191 15.15 8.19 17.57
CA GLN A 191 16.25 8.01 18.52
C GLN A 191 15.86 8.37 19.97
N GLN A 192 14.95 9.32 20.20
CA GLN A 192 14.43 9.60 21.54
C GLN A 192 13.64 8.41 22.11
N GLY A 193 13.01 7.64 21.23
CA GLY A 193 12.36 6.36 21.55
C GLY A 193 13.31 5.17 21.62
N SER A 194 14.63 5.37 21.54
CA SER A 194 15.64 4.31 21.48
C SER A 194 15.37 3.27 20.37
N GLY A 195 14.86 3.71 19.22
CA GLY A 195 14.50 2.82 18.11
C GLY A 195 13.26 1.96 18.36
N ASN A 196 12.37 2.35 19.28
CA ASN A 196 11.16 1.58 19.55
C ASN A 196 10.10 1.80 18.45
N HIS A 197 9.69 0.70 17.81
CA HIS A 197 8.71 0.67 16.72
C HIS A 197 7.33 1.21 17.11
N ASN A 198 6.95 1.15 18.40
CA ASN A 198 5.72 1.75 18.92
C ASN A 198 5.83 3.25 19.20
N TYR A 199 7.05 3.76 19.42
CA TYR A 199 7.29 5.18 19.73
C TYR A 199 7.27 6.06 18.48
N GLN A 200 7.66 5.51 17.32
CA GLN A 200 7.72 6.27 16.07
C GLN A 200 6.35 6.87 15.69
N CYS A 201 6.39 8.04 15.04
CA CYS A 201 5.26 8.59 14.31
C CYS A 201 5.21 8.01 12.88
N GLY A 202 4.03 8.10 12.25
CA GLY A 202 3.82 7.73 10.84
C GLY A 202 3.48 8.95 9.98
N PHE A 203 3.95 8.98 8.74
CA PHE A 203 3.65 10.06 7.81
C PHE A 203 2.24 9.86 7.24
N THR A 204 1.35 10.85 7.41
CA THR A 204 0.01 10.77 6.82
C THR A 204 0.05 10.96 5.30
N THR A 205 -0.70 10.14 4.60
CA THR A 205 -0.83 10.16 3.13
C THR A 205 -2.29 10.03 2.68
N ALA A 206 -3.24 10.08 3.62
CA ALA A 206 -4.66 9.97 3.35
C ALA A 206 -5.13 11.08 2.40
N ASP A 207 -6.11 10.76 1.56
CA ASP A 207 -6.68 11.68 0.56
C ASP A 207 -7.25 12.97 1.16
N ASP A 208 -7.75 12.92 2.41
CA ASP A 208 -8.29 14.08 3.12
C ASP A 208 -7.26 14.81 3.99
N SER A 209 -5.97 14.47 3.83
CA SER A 209 -4.88 15.13 4.53
C SER A 209 -4.78 16.59 4.12
N GLN A 210 -4.67 17.48 5.12
CA GLN A 210 -4.36 18.89 4.91
C GLN A 210 -2.88 19.15 4.55
N TYR A 211 -2.04 18.12 4.60
CA TYR A 211 -0.60 18.20 4.34
C TYR A 211 -0.27 17.73 2.93
N ASP A 212 0.89 18.14 2.42
CA ASP A 212 1.44 17.63 1.16
C ASP A 212 1.71 16.12 1.30
N THR A 213 0.82 15.28 0.76
CA THR A 213 0.91 13.82 0.87
C THR A 213 2.06 13.26 0.04
N ALA A 214 2.44 13.92 -1.06
CA ALA A 214 3.57 13.52 -1.89
C ALA A 214 4.89 13.70 -1.14
N ASP A 215 5.08 14.88 -0.52
CA ASP A 215 6.24 15.11 0.34
C ASP A 215 6.22 14.18 1.56
N SER A 216 5.07 14.04 2.21
CA SER A 216 4.91 13.16 3.38
C SER A 216 5.34 11.72 3.11
N PHE A 217 4.89 11.14 1.99
CA PHE A 217 5.32 9.80 1.58
C PHE A 217 6.81 9.77 1.25
N TYR A 218 7.33 10.78 0.54
CA TYR A 218 8.75 10.82 0.21
C TYR A 218 9.64 10.91 1.46
N GLN A 219 9.21 11.65 2.49
CA GLN A 219 9.94 11.75 3.76
C GLN A 219 9.91 10.44 4.55
N SER A 220 8.91 9.58 4.36
CA SER A 220 8.94 8.23 4.94
C SER A 220 10.03 7.36 4.29
N ILE A 221 10.22 7.47 2.96
CA ILE A 221 11.30 6.79 2.24
C ILE A 221 12.67 7.34 2.66
N LEU A 222 12.84 8.66 2.72
CA LEU A 222 14.08 9.29 3.17
C LEU A 222 14.42 8.94 4.63
N SER A 223 13.40 8.70 5.47
CA SER A 223 13.57 8.23 6.85
C SER A 223 14.18 6.84 6.92
N MET A 224 13.84 5.93 5.98
CA MET A 224 14.48 4.60 5.89
C MET A 224 15.99 4.73 5.72
N ALA A 225 16.43 5.65 4.84
CA ALA A 225 17.86 5.88 4.60
C ALA A 225 18.61 6.37 5.86
N LYS A 226 17.93 7.00 6.83
CA LYS A 226 18.53 7.41 8.10
C LYS A 226 18.81 6.25 9.05
N ILE A 227 18.09 5.13 8.88
CA ILE A 227 18.22 3.90 9.68
C ILE A 227 18.57 2.70 8.80
N SER A 228 19.36 2.92 7.74
CA SER A 228 19.54 1.96 6.64
C SER A 228 19.97 0.56 7.07
N GLN A 229 20.73 0.43 8.16
CA GLN A 229 21.12 -0.88 8.69
C GLN A 229 19.92 -1.63 9.30
N GLU A 230 19.05 -0.91 10.01
CA GLU A 230 17.85 -1.47 10.62
C GLU A 230 16.77 -1.72 9.57
N SER A 231 16.46 -0.71 8.75
CA SER A 231 15.42 -0.80 7.72
C SER A 231 15.76 -1.74 6.57
N PHE A 232 17.03 -2.16 6.42
CA PHE A 232 17.36 -3.24 5.48
C PHE A 232 16.97 -4.62 6.04
N ASN A 233 16.99 -4.78 7.37
CA ASN A 233 16.71 -6.04 8.06
C ASN A 233 15.28 -6.12 8.62
N GLU A 234 14.44 -5.14 8.32
CA GLU A 234 13.04 -5.04 8.73
C GLU A 234 12.23 -4.35 7.63
N GLN A 235 11.06 -4.87 7.30
CA GLN A 235 10.18 -4.23 6.32
C GLN A 235 9.70 -2.86 6.79
N ASN A 236 9.38 -1.98 5.83
CA ASN A 236 8.54 -0.82 6.09
C ASN A 236 7.06 -1.23 6.17
N GLU A 237 6.21 -0.29 6.57
CA GLU A 237 4.79 -0.54 6.72
C GLU A 237 3.94 0.61 6.16
N LEU A 238 3.06 0.29 5.23
CA LEU A 238 1.95 1.14 4.79
C LEU A 238 0.66 0.65 5.44
N ARG A 239 -0.26 1.58 5.71
CA ARG A 239 -1.64 1.25 6.10
C ARG A 239 -2.61 1.69 5.04
N LEU A 240 -3.20 0.72 4.37
CA LEU A 240 -4.25 0.92 3.40
C LEU A 240 -5.62 0.86 4.08
N ALA A 241 -6.60 1.57 3.55
CA ALA A 241 -7.99 1.43 3.96
C ALA A 241 -8.48 0.00 3.70
N THR A 242 -9.27 -0.54 4.62
CA THR A 242 -9.87 -1.87 4.42
C THR A 242 -10.94 -1.85 3.34
N TRP A 243 -10.92 -2.85 2.45
CA TRP A 243 -11.97 -3.09 1.47
C TRP A 243 -12.98 -4.16 1.94
N ALA A 244 -14.10 -4.27 1.25
CA ALA A 244 -15.09 -5.31 1.52
C ALA A 244 -14.56 -6.71 1.17
N GLN A 245 -15.04 -7.74 1.88
CA GLN A 245 -14.81 -9.14 1.51
C GLN A 245 -15.37 -9.43 0.11
N GLY A 246 -14.79 -10.40 -0.60
CA GLY A 246 -15.38 -10.92 -1.83
C GLY A 246 -15.25 -9.97 -3.03
N MET A 247 -14.25 -9.08 -3.02
CA MET A 247 -14.00 -8.10 -4.08
C MET A 247 -13.10 -8.63 -5.21
N GLN A 248 -12.91 -9.95 -5.34
CA GLN A 248 -11.94 -10.57 -6.26
C GLN A 248 -12.06 -10.11 -7.72
N ASP A 249 -13.27 -9.82 -8.22
CA ASP A 249 -13.46 -9.36 -9.60
C ASP A 249 -12.86 -7.96 -9.86
N THR A 250 -12.80 -7.12 -8.83
CA THR A 250 -12.40 -5.71 -8.97
C THR A 250 -11.13 -5.36 -8.21
N LEU A 251 -10.62 -6.22 -7.32
CA LEU A 251 -9.37 -5.93 -6.63
C LEU A 251 -8.21 -5.67 -7.61
N PRO A 252 -7.37 -4.65 -7.37
CA PRO A 252 -6.27 -4.26 -8.25
C PRO A 252 -5.07 -5.19 -8.07
N LEU A 253 -5.29 -6.50 -8.02
CA LEU A 253 -4.26 -7.53 -7.95
C LEU A 253 -3.45 -7.56 -9.25
N GLU A 254 -2.17 -7.20 -9.17
CA GLU A 254 -1.20 -7.22 -10.27
C GLU A 254 -0.52 -8.58 -10.40
N ALA A 255 -0.15 -9.18 -9.26
CA ALA A 255 0.52 -10.47 -9.23
C ALA A 255 0.31 -11.18 -7.88
N PHE A 256 0.35 -12.50 -7.90
CA PHE A 256 0.78 -13.28 -6.74
C PHE A 256 2.29 -13.41 -6.79
N PHE A 257 2.96 -13.48 -5.65
CA PHE A 257 4.40 -13.64 -5.59
C PHE A 257 4.82 -14.74 -4.62
N TYR A 258 6.03 -15.25 -4.83
CA TYR A 258 6.72 -16.13 -3.90
C TYR A 258 8.20 -15.76 -3.81
N LEU A 259 8.84 -16.02 -2.67
CA LEU A 259 10.28 -15.81 -2.50
C LEU A 259 11.09 -16.92 -3.18
N LYS A 260 12.06 -16.51 -4.01
CA LYS A 260 12.95 -17.42 -4.74
C LYS A 260 13.61 -18.44 -3.81
N GLY A 261 13.68 -19.69 -4.28
CA GLY A 261 14.32 -20.79 -3.55
C GLY A 261 13.45 -21.45 -2.48
N ASN A 262 12.19 -21.02 -2.32
CA ASN A 262 11.26 -21.61 -1.38
C ASN A 262 10.13 -22.38 -2.12
N SER A 263 10.16 -23.71 -2.05
CA SER A 263 9.19 -24.58 -2.73
C SER A 263 7.79 -24.53 -2.12
N TYR A 264 7.69 -24.31 -0.80
CA TYR A 264 6.41 -24.09 -0.12
C TYR A 264 5.77 -22.77 -0.58
N ALA A 265 6.58 -21.72 -0.69
CA ALA A 265 6.13 -20.41 -1.17
C ALA A 265 5.58 -20.48 -2.60
N LEU A 266 6.30 -21.16 -3.52
CA LEU A 266 5.83 -21.38 -4.88
C LEU A 266 4.52 -22.17 -4.91
N THR A 267 4.40 -23.20 -4.07
CA THR A 267 3.16 -23.99 -3.96
C THR A 267 1.99 -23.13 -3.47
N SER A 268 2.24 -22.27 -2.47
CA SER A 268 1.23 -21.36 -1.92
C SER A 268 0.77 -20.33 -2.95
N ALA A 269 1.69 -19.65 -3.64
CA ALA A 269 1.34 -18.69 -4.69
C ALA A 269 0.59 -19.33 -5.87
N ARG A 270 0.91 -20.59 -6.22
CA ARG A 270 0.16 -21.38 -7.20
C ARG A 270 -1.25 -21.73 -6.73
N ASN A 271 -1.42 -22.02 -5.44
CA ASN A 271 -2.74 -22.25 -4.86
C ASN A 271 -3.56 -20.96 -4.89
N ASP A 272 -2.99 -19.83 -4.46
CA ASP A 272 -3.63 -18.51 -4.51
C ASP A 272 -4.05 -18.15 -5.95
N GLN A 273 -3.20 -18.42 -6.95
CA GLN A 273 -3.54 -18.20 -8.36
C GLN A 273 -4.76 -19.02 -8.81
N ARG A 274 -4.84 -20.30 -8.43
CA ARG A 274 -5.99 -21.16 -8.77
C ARG A 274 -7.25 -20.69 -8.07
N ASP A 275 -7.16 -20.41 -6.78
CA ASP A 275 -8.27 -19.97 -5.97
C ASP A 275 -8.84 -18.63 -6.49
N PHE A 276 -7.96 -17.67 -6.80
CA PHE A 276 -8.38 -16.38 -7.37
C PHE A 276 -9.10 -16.53 -8.70
N SER A 277 -8.51 -17.28 -9.64
CA SER A 277 -9.18 -17.50 -10.92
C SER A 277 -10.50 -18.25 -10.73
N ALA A 278 -10.56 -19.23 -9.83
CA ALA A 278 -11.78 -19.98 -9.55
C ALA A 278 -12.90 -19.12 -8.93
N SER A 279 -12.56 -18.19 -8.04
CA SER A 279 -13.49 -17.33 -7.30
C SER A 279 -14.01 -16.12 -8.09
N THR A 280 -13.30 -15.70 -9.14
CA THR A 280 -13.74 -14.59 -10.01
C THR A 280 -14.81 -15.03 -11.01
N SER A 281 -15.74 -14.12 -11.32
CA SER A 281 -16.83 -14.34 -12.27
C SER A 281 -16.33 -14.62 -13.69
N LYS A 282 -15.21 -13.99 -14.09
CA LYS A 282 -14.64 -14.07 -15.45
C LYS A 282 -13.39 -14.95 -15.54
N LYS A 283 -13.10 -15.75 -14.51
CA LYS A 283 -11.86 -16.55 -14.43
C LYS A 283 -10.60 -15.72 -14.69
N LEU A 284 -10.55 -14.54 -14.08
CA LEU A 284 -9.46 -13.59 -14.23
C LEU A 284 -8.13 -14.28 -13.93
N TRP A 285 -7.14 -14.02 -14.77
CA TRP A 285 -5.80 -14.55 -14.63
C TRP A 285 -4.89 -13.48 -14.02
N VAL A 286 -4.13 -13.87 -12.98
CA VAL A 286 -3.11 -13.05 -12.32
C VAL A 286 -1.82 -13.89 -12.28
N PRO A 287 -0.67 -13.38 -12.76
CA PRO A 287 0.57 -14.16 -12.80
C PRO A 287 1.12 -14.45 -11.41
N VAL A 288 1.82 -15.58 -11.30
CA VAL A 288 2.76 -15.86 -10.21
C VAL A 288 4.14 -15.32 -10.60
N ILE A 289 4.72 -14.50 -9.73
CA ILE A 289 6.02 -13.84 -9.93
C ILE A 289 7.02 -14.33 -8.87
N GLU A 290 8.20 -14.77 -9.32
CA GLU A 290 9.33 -15.06 -8.45
C GLU A 290 9.95 -13.74 -7.98
N LEU A 291 9.87 -13.46 -6.68
CA LEU A 291 10.53 -12.33 -6.02
C LEU A 291 11.86 -12.79 -5.43
N THR A 292 12.96 -12.17 -5.85
CA THR A 292 14.24 -12.25 -5.14
C THR A 292 14.42 -10.97 -4.34
N LEU A 293 14.45 -11.06 -3.01
CA LEU A 293 14.83 -9.95 -2.14
C LEU A 293 16.37 -9.78 -2.10
N PRO A 294 16.88 -8.55 -1.87
CA PRO A 294 18.32 -8.30 -1.79
C PRO A 294 18.93 -9.03 -0.57
N GLN A 295 20.04 -9.74 -0.74
CA GLN A 295 20.75 -10.38 0.38
C GLN A 295 21.72 -9.43 1.09
N SER A 296 22.09 -8.33 0.42
CA SER A 296 22.88 -7.23 0.98
C SER A 296 22.46 -5.91 0.37
N SER A 297 22.83 -4.79 1.00
CA SER A 297 22.43 -3.44 0.59
C SER A 297 22.88 -3.05 -0.84
N GLY A 298 23.96 -3.66 -1.33
CA GLY A 298 24.45 -3.48 -2.70
C GLY A 298 23.71 -4.30 -3.77
N GLN A 299 22.91 -5.29 -3.36
CA GLN A 299 22.05 -6.05 -4.27
C GLN A 299 20.69 -5.38 -4.41
N LYS A 300 19.95 -5.75 -5.46
CA LYS A 300 18.63 -5.23 -5.76
C LYS A 300 17.60 -6.34 -5.83
N ALA A 301 16.38 -6.03 -5.41
CA ALA A 301 15.27 -6.94 -5.62
C ALA A 301 15.04 -7.17 -7.12
N THR A 302 14.58 -8.36 -7.49
CA THR A 302 14.21 -8.68 -8.87
C THR A 302 12.90 -9.45 -8.93
N PHE A 303 12.14 -9.21 -9.98
CA PHE A 303 10.85 -9.84 -10.25
C PHE A 303 10.97 -10.66 -11.53
N THR A 304 10.76 -11.97 -11.45
CA THR A 304 10.90 -12.86 -12.60
C THR A 304 9.61 -13.61 -12.87
N TYR A 305 9.14 -13.56 -14.10
CA TYR A 305 8.07 -14.45 -14.57
C TYR A 305 8.65 -15.71 -15.19
N ARG A 306 8.11 -16.86 -14.81
CA ARG A 306 8.38 -18.14 -15.49
C ARG A 306 7.06 -18.82 -15.78
N VAL A 307 6.92 -19.31 -17.02
CA VAL A 307 5.77 -20.12 -17.43
C VAL A 307 5.65 -21.37 -16.57
N SER A 308 6.78 -21.97 -16.18
CA SER A 308 6.84 -23.12 -15.28
C SER A 308 6.21 -22.87 -13.91
N ASP A 309 6.19 -21.62 -13.44
CA ASP A 309 5.74 -21.29 -12.09
C ASP A 309 4.22 -21.14 -11.99
N GLN A 310 3.55 -21.03 -13.14
CA GLN A 310 2.11 -20.84 -13.19
C GLN A 310 1.36 -22.15 -12.91
N ALA A 311 0.33 -22.07 -12.07
CA ALA A 311 -0.64 -23.14 -11.87
C ALA A 311 -1.66 -23.23 -13.00
N ILE A 312 -2.00 -22.09 -13.59
CA ILE A 312 -2.89 -21.96 -14.75
C ILE A 312 -2.25 -21.03 -15.78
N LEU A 313 -2.31 -21.41 -17.06
CA LEU A 313 -1.79 -20.60 -18.14
C LEU A 313 -2.84 -19.62 -18.62
N ASN A 314 -2.42 -18.39 -18.91
CA ASN A 314 -3.24 -17.42 -19.64
C ASN A 314 -3.45 -17.96 -21.06
N LYS A 315 -4.69 -18.22 -21.46
CA LYS A 315 -5.04 -18.75 -22.79
C LYS A 315 -5.44 -17.62 -23.73
#